data_AF-A0A941I616-F1
#
_entry.id   AF-A0A941I616-F1
#
_cell.length_a   1.000
_cell.length_b   1.000
_cell.length_c   1.000
_cell.angle_alpha   90.00
_cell.angle_beta   90.00
_cell.angle_gamma   90.00
#
_symmetry.space_group_name_H-M   'P 1'
#
loop_
_entity.id
_entity.type
_entity.pdbx_description
1 polymer ?
#
loop_
_entity_poly.entity_id
_entity_poly.type
_entity_poly.pdbx_seq_one_letter_code
_entity_poly.pdbx_strand_id
1 'polypeptide(L)'
;SFLASNEFQQGIGSLARLYFGAFDRIPDRDGLDYWIKQYNAGMSLSSISNAFVASTEFQQKYSAIDNAQFIDLVYQNVLHRPADAAGKTYWVNQLSSGFNRGDLLASFTESTEFKAASQAKVSLTLDFVGLLGRAPDPATFNELLNQPNSDSVTLIGQFINSNEYIGRFLE
;
A
#
# COMPACT_ATOMS: atom_id res chain seq x y z
N SER A 1 2.09 -6.48 18.98
CA SER A 1 0.76 -5.88 18.72
C SER A 1 -0.01 -6.79 17.77
N PHE A 2 -1.34 -6.88 17.89
CA PHE A 2 -2.18 -7.58 16.90
C PHE A 2 -1.95 -7.05 15.48
N LEU A 3 -1.78 -5.73 15.33
CA LEU A 3 -1.54 -5.06 14.06
C LEU A 3 -0.18 -5.44 13.43
N ALA A 4 0.75 -5.95 14.23
CA ALA A 4 2.07 -6.40 13.77
C ALA A 4 2.13 -7.92 13.55
N SER A 5 1.04 -8.67 13.77
CA SER A 5 1.05 -10.12 13.55
C SER A 5 1.13 -10.45 12.06
N ASN A 6 1.74 -11.60 11.74
CA ASN A 6 1.87 -12.04 10.36
C ASN A 6 0.50 -12.19 9.68
N GLU A 7 -0.51 -12.68 10.39
CA GLU A 7 -1.87 -12.88 9.89
C GLU A 7 -2.51 -11.55 9.50
N PHE A 8 -2.40 -10.53 10.36
CA PHE A 8 -2.92 -9.19 10.06
C PHE A 8 -2.17 -8.53 8.90
N GLN A 9 -0.85 -8.69 8.87
CA GLN A 9 0.01 -8.16 7.82
C GLN A 9 -0.21 -8.84 6.46
N GLN A 10 -0.54 -10.13 6.43
CA GLN A 10 -0.87 -10.87 5.21
C GLN A 10 -2.32 -10.63 4.73
N GLY A 11 -3.23 -10.24 5.62
CA GLY A 11 -4.59 -9.83 5.28
C GLY A 11 -4.67 -8.33 4.98
N ILE A 12 -5.06 -7.56 5.99
CA ILE A 12 -5.34 -6.12 5.88
C ILE A 12 -4.08 -5.33 5.47
N GLY A 13 -2.90 -5.76 5.93
CA GLY A 13 -1.63 -5.14 5.52
C GLY A 13 -1.40 -5.19 4.00
N SER A 14 -1.87 -6.24 3.32
CA SER A 14 -1.77 -6.36 1.85
C SER A 14 -2.63 -5.32 1.14
N LEU A 15 -3.77 -4.92 1.72
CA LEU A 15 -4.61 -3.86 1.15
C LEU A 15 -3.93 -2.50 1.25
N ALA A 16 -3.34 -2.19 2.40
CA ALA A 16 -2.56 -0.96 2.57
C ALA A 16 -1.35 -0.93 1.62
N ARG A 17 -0.62 -2.06 1.47
CA ARG A 17 0.46 -2.18 0.48
C ARG A 17 -0.03 -1.96 -0.94
N LEU A 18 -1.20 -2.48 -1.29
CA LEU A 18 -1.79 -2.29 -2.60
C LEU A 18 -2.03 -0.80 -2.89
N TYR A 19 -2.52 -0.02 -1.94
CA TYR A 19 -2.63 1.44 -2.08
C TYR A 19 -1.27 2.12 -2.31
N PHE A 20 -0.26 1.78 -1.50
CA PHE A 20 1.07 2.37 -1.67
C PHE A 20 1.69 2.00 -3.02
N GLY A 21 1.57 0.75 -3.46
CA GLY A 21 2.12 0.32 -4.75
C GLY A 21 1.35 0.88 -5.94
N ALA A 22 0.02 0.86 -5.90
CA ALA A 22 -0.83 1.27 -7.00
C ALA A 22 -0.90 2.79 -7.16
N PHE A 23 -0.88 3.54 -6.06
CA PHE A 23 -1.21 4.96 -6.09
C PHE A 23 -0.12 5.85 -5.48
N ASP A 24 0.87 5.28 -4.78
CA ASP A 24 1.88 6.02 -4.03
C ASP A 24 1.27 7.04 -3.05
N ARG A 25 0.21 6.62 -2.36
CA ARG A 25 -0.47 7.45 -1.36
C ARG A 25 -0.92 6.63 -0.16
N ILE A 26 -1.10 7.33 0.95
CA ILE A 26 -1.76 6.81 2.15
C ILE A 26 -3.22 6.50 1.77
N PRO A 27 -3.75 5.32 2.09
CA PRO A 27 -5.16 5.04 1.87
C PRO A 27 -6.02 5.96 2.74
N ASP A 28 -7.09 6.49 2.17
CA ASP A 28 -8.13 7.12 2.94
C ASP A 28 -8.89 6.08 3.77
N ARG A 29 -9.46 6.52 4.89
CA ARG A 29 -10.11 5.63 5.86
C ARG A 29 -11.27 4.86 5.23
N ASP A 30 -12.15 5.56 4.52
CA ASP A 30 -13.37 4.99 3.97
C ASP A 30 -13.08 3.98 2.85
N GLY A 31 -12.12 4.30 1.98
CA GLY A 31 -11.64 3.41 0.93
C GLY A 31 -10.98 2.15 1.49
N LEU A 32 -10.11 2.29 2.51
CA LEU A 32 -9.51 1.13 3.16
C LEU A 32 -10.57 0.25 3.83
N ASP A 33 -11.51 0.85 4.56
CA ASP A 33 -12.61 0.12 5.22
C ASP A 33 -13.49 -0.61 4.21
N TYR A 34 -13.76 0.00 3.05
CA TYR A 34 -14.49 -0.64 1.96
C TYR A 34 -13.75 -1.92 1.51
N TRP A 35 -12.47 -1.84 1.21
CA TRP A 35 -11.70 -3.00 0.75
C TRP A 35 -11.51 -4.05 1.83
N ILE A 36 -11.37 -3.66 3.09
CA ILE A 36 -11.35 -4.59 4.23
C ILE A 36 -12.68 -5.37 4.29
N LYS A 37 -13.82 -4.70 4.11
CA LYS A 37 -15.13 -5.38 4.07
C LYS A 37 -15.22 -6.36 2.91
N GLN A 38 -14.77 -5.99 1.71
CA GLN A 38 -14.75 -6.90 0.55
C GLN A 38 -13.84 -8.11 0.79
N TYR A 39 -12.65 -7.88 1.33
CA TYR A 39 -11.69 -8.93 1.65
C TYR A 39 -12.24 -9.90 2.70
N ASN A 40 -12.84 -9.38 3.77
CA ASN A 40 -13.49 -10.19 4.81
C ASN A 40 -14.73 -10.94 4.29
N ALA A 41 -15.38 -10.43 3.24
CA ALA A 41 -16.45 -11.13 2.53
C ALA A 41 -15.93 -12.21 1.55
N GLY A 42 -14.61 -12.43 1.49
CA GLY A 42 -13.98 -13.49 0.70
C GLY A 42 -13.43 -13.04 -0.66
N MET A 43 -13.47 -11.75 -0.98
CA MET A 43 -12.84 -11.24 -2.20
C MET A 43 -11.32 -11.38 -2.11
N SER A 44 -10.71 -12.01 -3.11
CA SER A 44 -9.25 -12.22 -3.13
C SER A 44 -8.49 -10.91 -3.37
N LEU A 45 -7.25 -10.84 -2.89
CA LEU A 45 -6.35 -9.70 -3.20
C LEU A 45 -6.17 -9.50 -4.71
N SER A 46 -6.15 -10.59 -5.48
CA SER A 46 -6.14 -10.57 -6.95
C SER A 46 -7.37 -9.83 -7.53
N SER A 47 -8.57 -10.16 -7.05
CA SER A 47 -9.80 -9.50 -7.52
C SER A 47 -9.85 -8.02 -7.13
N ILE A 48 -9.38 -7.69 -5.92
CA ILE A 48 -9.25 -6.31 -5.46
C ILE A 48 -8.22 -5.55 -6.31
N SER A 49 -7.06 -6.15 -6.59
CA SER A 49 -6.02 -5.56 -7.43
C SER A 49 -6.51 -5.32 -8.86
N ASN A 50 -7.33 -6.21 -9.41
CA ASN A 50 -7.99 -5.99 -10.69
C ASN A 50 -8.95 -4.79 -10.66
N ALA A 51 -9.67 -4.58 -9.56
CA ALA A 51 -10.52 -3.40 -9.40
C ALA A 51 -9.70 -2.10 -9.29
N PHE A 52 -8.54 -2.13 -8.62
CA PHE A 52 -7.60 -1.00 -8.59
C PHE A 52 -7.10 -0.68 -9.98
N VAL A 53 -6.64 -1.68 -10.73
CA VAL A 53 -6.17 -1.51 -12.11
C VAL A 53 -7.27 -0.95 -13.01
N ALA A 54 -8.53 -1.35 -12.82
CA ALA A 54 -9.67 -0.83 -13.57
C ALA A 54 -10.09 0.59 -13.18
N SER A 55 -9.58 1.14 -12.07
CA SER A 55 -9.96 2.48 -11.60
C SER A 55 -9.42 3.58 -12.51
N THR A 56 -10.15 4.70 -12.58
CA THR A 56 -9.72 5.89 -13.32
C THR A 56 -8.37 6.41 -12.83
N GLU A 57 -8.13 6.39 -11.51
CA GLU A 57 -6.88 6.83 -10.88
C GLU A 57 -5.69 5.99 -11.40
N PHE A 58 -5.84 4.67 -11.45
CA PHE A 58 -4.79 3.78 -11.95
C PHE A 58 -4.56 3.95 -13.45
N GLN A 59 -5.63 4.01 -14.25
CA GLN A 59 -5.52 4.19 -15.70
C GLN A 59 -4.81 5.50 -16.05
N GLN A 60 -5.06 6.58 -15.30
CA GLN A 60 -4.35 7.85 -15.48
C GLN A 60 -2.87 7.74 -15.10
N LYS A 61 -2.56 7.12 -13.96
CA LYS A 61 -1.17 6.99 -13.46
C LYS A 61 -0.32 6.02 -14.29
N TYR A 62 -0.93 4.96 -14.83
CA TYR A 62 -0.29 3.92 -15.62
C TYR A 62 -0.73 3.98 -17.08
N SER A 63 -0.72 5.17 -17.66
CA SER A 63 -1.03 5.45 -19.07
C SER A 63 0.02 4.82 -20.01
N ALA A 64 0.02 3.49 -20.12
CA ALA A 64 0.94 2.71 -20.94
C ALA A 64 0.28 2.26 -22.24
N ILE A 65 1.01 2.37 -23.35
CA ILE A 65 0.54 2.03 -24.69
C ILE A 65 0.67 0.52 -24.95
N ASP A 66 1.66 -0.13 -24.33
CA ASP A 66 1.90 -1.57 -24.45
C ASP A 66 2.30 -2.22 -23.11
N ASN A 67 2.53 -3.54 -23.14
CA ASN A 67 2.94 -4.29 -21.95
C ASN A 67 4.35 -3.91 -21.47
N ALA A 68 5.30 -3.62 -22.36
CA ALA A 68 6.67 -3.31 -21.97
C ALA A 68 6.75 -1.98 -21.21
N GLN A 69 6.05 -0.96 -21.69
CA GLN A 69 5.90 0.33 -21.01
C GLN A 69 5.13 0.19 -19.70
N PHE A 70 4.08 -0.64 -19.68
CA PHE A 70 3.35 -0.90 -18.45
C PHE A 70 4.27 -1.50 -17.37
N ILE A 71 5.12 -2.48 -17.74
CA ILE A 71 6.09 -3.05 -16.80
C ILE A 71 7.08 -1.99 -16.30
N ASP A 72 7.60 -1.12 -17.17
CA ASP A 72 8.49 -0.04 -16.74
C ASP A 72 7.83 0.87 -15.70
N LEU A 73 6.57 1.25 -15.92
CA LEU A 73 5.79 2.06 -14.97
C LEU A 73 5.55 1.32 -13.66
N VAL A 74 5.27 0.02 -13.68
CA VAL A 74 5.09 -0.77 -12.44
C VAL A 74 6.38 -0.83 -11.65
N TYR A 75 7.53 -1.11 -12.27
CA TYR A 75 8.82 -1.08 -11.57
C TYR A 75 9.11 0.30 -10.99
N GLN A 76 8.91 1.36 -11.77
CA GLN A 76 9.20 2.72 -11.33
C GLN A 76 8.27 3.20 -10.21
N ASN A 77 6.97 2.90 -10.29
CA ASN A 77 5.99 3.41 -9.34
C ASN A 77 5.88 2.54 -8.08
N VAL A 78 6.08 1.22 -8.19
CA VAL A 78 5.98 0.31 -7.04
C VAL A 78 7.34 0.11 -6.38
N LEU A 79 8.39 -0.18 -7.15
CA LEU A 79 9.71 -0.52 -6.58
C LEU A 79 10.68 0.67 -6.56
N HIS A 80 10.28 1.83 -7.10
CA HIS A 80 11.10 3.04 -7.18
C HIS A 80 12.47 2.82 -7.84
N ARG A 81 12.53 1.89 -8.79
CA ARG A 81 13.74 1.56 -9.55
C ARG A 81 13.38 1.14 -10.98
N PRO A 82 14.32 1.23 -11.94
CA PRO A 82 14.12 0.66 -13.26
C PRO A 82 14.02 -0.88 -13.21
N ALA A 83 13.28 -1.43 -14.17
CA ALA A 83 13.24 -2.87 -14.41
C ALA A 83 14.62 -3.35 -14.89
N ASP A 84 15.10 -4.48 -14.36
CA ASP A 84 16.21 -5.19 -14.97
C ASP A 84 15.73 -5.93 -16.22
N ALA A 85 16.65 -6.20 -17.15
CA ALA A 85 16.31 -6.76 -18.46
C ALA A 85 15.62 -8.14 -18.36
N ALA A 86 16.05 -8.99 -17.41
CA ALA A 86 15.50 -10.32 -17.23
C ALA A 86 14.09 -10.27 -16.63
N GLY A 87 13.90 -9.48 -15.57
CA GLY A 87 12.61 -9.26 -14.93
C GLY A 87 11.59 -8.65 -15.87
N LYS A 88 11.99 -7.64 -16.65
CA LYS A 88 11.12 -7.05 -17.69
C LYS A 88 10.68 -8.08 -18.71
N THR A 89 11.62 -8.85 -19.25
CA THR A 89 11.33 -9.89 -20.25
C THR A 89 10.38 -10.94 -19.70
N TYR A 90 10.60 -11.40 -18.46
CA TYR A 90 9.73 -12.33 -17.79
C TYR A 90 8.29 -11.81 -17.70
N TRP A 91 8.10 -10.61 -17.17
CA TRP A 91 6.76 -10.05 -16.97
C TRP A 91 6.03 -9.72 -18.28
N VAL A 92 6.74 -9.24 -19.30
CA VAL A 92 6.17 -9.05 -20.63
C VAL A 92 5.66 -10.37 -21.20
N ASN A 93 6.41 -11.46 -21.06
CA ASN A 93 5.97 -12.78 -21.51
C ASN A 93 4.75 -13.29 -20.71
N GLN A 94 4.70 -13.05 -19.40
CA GLN A 94 3.52 -13.40 -18.58
C GLN A 94 2.26 -12.66 -19.07
N LEU A 95 2.34 -11.33 -19.22
CA LEU A 95 1.21 -10.54 -19.72
C LEU A 95 0.78 -10.94 -21.13
N SER A 96 1.73 -11.29 -21.98
CA SER A 96 1.46 -11.75 -23.35
C SER A 96 0.82 -13.15 -23.38
N SER A 97 1.00 -13.93 -22.32
CA SER A 97 0.41 -15.28 -22.15
C SER A 97 -0.93 -15.26 -21.41
N GLY A 98 -1.50 -14.07 -21.15
CA GLY A 98 -2.82 -13.92 -20.52
C GLY A 98 -2.80 -13.66 -19.02
N PHE A 99 -1.62 -13.48 -18.40
CA PHE A 99 -1.54 -12.99 -17.03
C PHE A 99 -2.14 -11.57 -16.96
N ASN A 100 -3.04 -11.32 -16.02
CA ASN A 100 -3.69 -10.01 -15.95
C ASN A 100 -2.85 -9.00 -15.16
N ARG A 101 -3.10 -7.71 -15.43
CA ARG A 101 -2.34 -6.61 -14.81
C ARG A 101 -2.61 -6.46 -13.31
N GLY A 102 -3.78 -6.88 -12.82
CA GLY A 102 -4.08 -6.86 -11.37
C GLY A 102 -3.27 -7.89 -10.60
N ASP A 103 -3.12 -9.10 -11.13
CA ASP A 103 -2.29 -10.16 -10.55
C ASP A 103 -0.81 -9.78 -10.58
N LEU A 104 -0.38 -9.09 -11.63
CA LEU A 104 0.96 -8.53 -11.70
C LEU A 104 1.16 -7.48 -10.60
N LEU A 105 0.26 -6.52 -10.48
CA LEU A 105 0.32 -5.52 -9.42
C LEU A 105 0.38 -6.17 -8.03
N ALA A 106 -0.50 -7.15 -7.76
CA ALA A 106 -0.49 -7.91 -6.51
C ALA A 106 0.84 -8.62 -6.26
N SER A 107 1.44 -9.21 -7.30
CA SER A 107 2.74 -9.88 -7.21
C SER A 107 3.87 -8.90 -6.84
N PHE A 108 3.84 -7.68 -7.38
CA PHE A 108 4.82 -6.65 -7.04
C PHE A 108 4.62 -6.15 -5.61
N THR A 109 3.39 -5.85 -5.20
CA THR A 109 3.11 -5.35 -3.84
C THR A 109 3.32 -6.41 -2.76
N GLU A 110 3.21 -7.69 -3.11
CA GLU A 110 3.46 -8.79 -2.19
C GLU A 110 4.87 -9.39 -2.27
N SER A 111 5.72 -8.83 -3.15
CA SER A 111 7.14 -9.19 -3.23
C SER A 111 7.87 -8.90 -1.93
N THR A 112 8.90 -9.69 -1.62
CA THR A 112 9.76 -9.48 -0.45
C THR A 112 10.36 -8.07 -0.43
N GLU A 113 10.77 -7.56 -1.61
CA GLU A 113 11.32 -6.22 -1.79
C GLU A 113 10.33 -5.14 -1.38
N PHE A 114 9.12 -5.16 -1.93
CA PHE A 114 8.13 -4.13 -1.62
C PHE A 114 7.59 -4.26 -0.20
N LYS A 115 7.41 -5.48 0.32
CA LYS A 115 7.02 -5.70 1.72
C LYS A 115 8.00 -5.06 2.69
N ALA A 116 9.30 -5.26 2.46
CA ALA A 116 10.33 -4.64 3.29
C ALA A 116 10.30 -3.10 3.16
N ALA A 117 10.23 -2.58 1.92
CA ALA A 117 10.24 -1.14 1.66
C ALA A 117 9.01 -0.40 2.21
N SER A 118 7.85 -1.07 2.25
CA SER A 118 6.57 -0.49 2.68
C SER A 118 6.21 -0.77 4.13
N GLN A 119 6.96 -1.61 4.84
CA GLN A 119 6.60 -2.10 6.18
C GLN A 119 6.28 -0.97 7.17
N ALA A 120 7.14 0.04 7.25
CA ALA A 120 6.93 1.17 8.16
C ALA A 120 5.66 1.98 7.80
N LYS A 121 5.47 2.25 6.50
CA LYS A 121 4.28 2.96 5.98
C LYS A 121 2.99 2.20 6.31
N VAL A 122 3.00 0.89 6.12
CA VAL A 122 1.86 -0.01 6.36
C VAL A 122 1.53 -0.06 7.85
N SER A 123 2.51 -0.36 8.71
CA SER A 123 2.30 -0.42 10.16
C SER A 123 1.73 0.89 10.69
N LEU A 124 2.34 2.03 10.34
CA LEU A 124 1.90 3.34 10.79
C LEU A 124 0.47 3.66 10.33
N THR A 125 0.13 3.34 9.08
CA THR A 125 -1.22 3.54 8.55
C THR A 125 -2.25 2.72 9.33
N LEU A 126 -1.94 1.45 9.60
CA LEU A 126 -2.85 0.55 10.30
C LEU A 126 -2.97 0.87 11.79
N ASP A 127 -1.91 1.39 12.41
CA ASP A 127 -1.93 1.89 13.78
C ASP A 127 -2.88 3.11 13.88
N PHE A 128 -2.77 4.07 12.96
CA PHE A 128 -3.68 5.22 12.90
C PHE A 128 -5.13 4.81 12.67
N VAL A 129 -5.39 3.94 11.69
CA VAL A 129 -6.74 3.49 11.37
C VAL A 129 -7.33 2.64 12.50
N GLY A 130 -6.55 1.70 13.04
CA GLY A 130 -7.00 0.75 14.04
C GLY A 130 -7.17 1.35 15.43
N LEU A 131 -6.34 2.33 15.82
CA LEU A 131 -6.32 2.88 17.17
C LEU A 131 -6.99 4.25 17.27
N LEU A 132 -6.87 5.07 16.22
CA LEU A 132 -7.38 6.45 16.21
C LEU A 132 -8.61 6.59 15.33
N GLY A 133 -8.96 5.55 14.59
CA GLY A 133 -10.13 5.56 13.72
C GLY A 133 -9.99 6.50 12.52
N ARG A 134 -8.79 6.93 12.15
CA ARG A 134 -8.56 7.85 11.02
C ARG A 134 -7.27 7.54 10.29
N ALA A 135 -7.17 7.94 9.02
CA ALA A 135 -5.89 7.98 8.34
C ALA A 135 -5.02 9.13 8.91
N PRO A 136 -3.68 8.98 8.93
CA PRO A 136 -2.78 10.09 9.22
C PRO A 136 -2.85 11.11 8.08
N ASP A 137 -2.70 12.39 8.38
CA ASP A 137 -2.43 13.38 7.34
C ASP A 137 -0.99 13.21 6.81
N PRO A 138 -0.69 13.69 5.58
CA PRO A 138 0.61 13.46 4.97
C PRO A 138 1.79 14.10 5.73
N ALA A 139 1.58 15.23 6.41
CA ALA A 139 2.68 15.92 7.11
C ALA A 139 3.11 15.11 8.34
N THR A 140 2.15 14.78 9.20
CA THR A 140 2.38 13.95 10.38
C THR A 140 2.88 12.56 10.01
N PHE A 141 2.35 11.95 8.94
CA PHE A 141 2.84 10.67 8.46
C PHE A 141 4.33 10.71 8.09
N ASN A 142 4.74 11.72 7.32
CA ASN A 142 6.13 11.88 6.91
C ASN A 142 7.06 12.23 8.07
N GLU A 143 6.60 13.05 9.02
CA GLU A 143 7.37 13.36 10.23
C GLU A 143 7.65 12.09 11.04
N LEU A 144 6.62 11.27 11.29
CA LEU A 144 6.73 10.04 12.07
C LEU A 144 7.59 8.96 11.36
N LEU A 145 7.52 8.86 10.03
CA LEU A 145 8.36 7.93 9.27
C LEU A 145 9.86 8.25 9.33
N ASN A 146 10.21 9.52 9.54
CA ASN A 146 11.61 9.96 9.59
C ASN A 146 12.25 9.81 10.97
N GLN A 147 11.50 9.37 11.99
CA GLN A 147 12.04 9.21 13.33
C GLN A 147 12.81 7.89 13.49
N PRO A 148 14.01 7.90 14.11
CA PRO A 148 14.77 6.67 14.37
C PRO A 148 14.09 5.82 15.47
N ASN A 149 13.95 4.51 15.22
CA ASN A 149 13.32 3.51 16.11
C ASN A 149 11.82 3.72 16.38
N SER A 150 11.06 3.74 15.30
CA SER A 150 9.61 3.79 15.23
C SER A 150 8.94 2.44 15.53
N ASP A 151 9.07 1.92 16.74
CA ASP A 151 8.12 0.90 17.19
C ASP A 151 6.72 1.55 17.32
N SER A 152 5.69 0.87 16.83
CA SER A 152 4.29 1.33 16.83
C SER A 152 3.87 1.96 18.15
N VAL A 153 4.24 1.36 19.29
CA VAL A 153 3.87 1.82 20.64
C VAL A 153 4.50 3.19 20.95
N THR A 154 5.76 3.37 20.55
CA THR A 154 6.47 4.65 20.71
C THR A 154 5.82 5.74 19.83
N LEU A 155 5.48 5.42 18.58
CA LEU A 155 4.83 6.35 17.65
C LEU A 155 3.42 6.75 18.12
N ILE A 156 2.62 5.79 18.62
CA ILE A 156 1.30 6.05 19.19
C ILE A 156 1.42 6.95 20.42
N GLY A 157 2.38 6.66 21.31
CA GLY A 157 2.64 7.48 22.50
C GLY A 157 3.04 8.91 22.13
N GLN A 158 3.89 9.10 21.13
CA GLN A 158 4.25 10.42 20.63
C GLN A 158 3.06 11.14 20.00
N PHE A 159 2.24 10.43 19.23
CA PHE A 159 1.06 11.00 18.59
C PHE A 159 0.01 11.45 19.62
N ILE A 160 -0.32 10.62 20.62
CA ILE A 160 -1.27 11.00 21.69
C ILE A 160 -0.76 12.24 22.45
N ASN A 161 0.55 12.37 22.61
CA ASN A 161 1.18 13.52 23.25
C ASN A 161 1.50 14.68 22.28
N SER A 162 1.11 14.57 21.00
CA SER A 162 1.37 15.61 20.01
C SER A 162 0.37 16.76 20.17
N ASN A 163 0.82 17.97 19.83
CA ASN A 163 -0.05 19.15 19.78
C ASN A 163 -1.24 18.96 18.83
N GLU A 164 -1.10 18.11 17.80
CA GLU A 164 -2.17 17.80 16.85
C GLU A 164 -3.29 16.97 17.50
N TYR A 165 -2.96 15.96 18.32
CA TYR A 165 -3.96 15.20 19.06
C TYR A 165 -4.69 16.07 20.08
N ILE A 166 -3.93 16.86 20.84
CA ILE A 166 -4.47 17.75 21.87
C ILE A 166 -5.42 18.78 21.25
N GLY A 167 -4.98 19.50 20.21
CA GLY A 167 -5.78 20.55 19.56
C GLY A 167 -6.98 20.05 18.75
N ARG A 168 -7.13 18.73 18.56
CA ARG A 168 -8.23 18.14 17.78
C ARG A 168 -9.26 17.39 18.64
N PHE A 169 -8.88 16.92 19.83
CA PHE A 169 -9.72 16.04 20.65
C PHE A 169 -9.87 16.47 22.12
N LEU A 170 -9.08 17.43 22.61
CA LEU A 170 -9.10 17.86 24.02
C LEU A 170 -9.42 19.35 24.21
N GLU A 171 -9.84 20.06 23.15
CA GLU A 171 -10.48 21.39 23.19
C GLU A 171 -11.90 21.32 22.63
#